data_AF-A0A846I2L6-F1
#
_entry.id   AF-A0A846I2L6-F1
#
_cell.length_a   1.000
_cell.length_b   1.000
_cell.length_c   1.000
_cell.angle_alpha   90.00
_cell.angle_beta   90.00
_cell.angle_gamma   90.00
#
_symmetry.space_group_name_H-M   'P 1'
#
loop_
_entity.id
_entity.type
_entity.pdbx_description
1 polymer ?
#
loop_
_entity_poly.entity_id
_entity_poly.type
_entity_poly.pdbx_seq_one_letter_code
_entity_poly.pdbx_strand_id
1 'polypeptide(L)'
;MTLLLESIVLCLIFFVICFLETGNDEKNIKSFESYPDEIQSIIINNDRLKNKIVTKNPHMSFISNVFIFSIVLFLCGFIIRTGSWKQNFFNILILGEVLNAFDFFFIDMIWWRNTERVRFKGTEKLDSVYKNPKKHIRSFLKGIVVFVIVALIDTIILFFI
;
A
#
# COMPACT_ATOMS: atom_id res chain seq x y z
N MET A 1 19.30 5.41 14.89
CA MET A 1 18.35 4.90 15.89
C MET A 1 16.94 5.39 15.61
N THR A 2 16.74 6.69 15.37
CA THR A 2 15.42 7.28 15.04
C THR A 2 14.78 6.70 13.77
N LEU A 3 15.51 6.62 12.65
CA LEU A 3 14.96 6.06 11.38
C LEU A 3 14.36 4.66 11.54
N LEU A 4 15.06 3.75 12.22
CA LEU A 4 14.58 2.38 12.44
C LEU A 4 13.28 2.36 13.28
N LEU A 5 13.23 3.16 14.34
CA LEU A 5 12.04 3.26 15.18
C LEU A 5 10.85 3.81 14.39
N GLU A 6 11.05 4.88 13.63
CA GLU A 6 10.01 5.46 12.77
C GLU A 6 9.53 4.46 11.72
N SER A 7 10.42 3.69 11.10
CA SER A 7 10.03 2.62 10.16
C SER A 7 9.17 1.56 10.83
N ILE A 8 9.53 1.10 12.03
CA ILE A 8 8.73 0.11 12.78
C ILE A 8 7.35 0.66 13.10
N VAL A 9 7.28 1.89 13.64
CA VAL A 9 6.01 2.54 13.99
C VAL A 9 5.13 2.72 12.75
N LEU A 10 5.69 3.22 11.65
CA LEU A 10 4.98 3.42 10.40
C LEU A 10 4.42 2.11 9.85
N CYS A 11 5.22 1.04 9.82
CA CYS A 11 4.77 -0.28 9.36
C CYS A 11 3.65 -0.85 10.26
N LEU A 12 3.76 -0.70 11.59
CA LEU A 12 2.72 -1.16 12.51
C LEU A 12 1.40 -0.40 12.32
N ILE A 13 1.46 0.93 12.21
CA ILE A 13 0.28 1.77 11.94
C ILE A 13 -0.35 1.36 10.61
N PHE A 14 0.46 1.21 9.57
CA PHE A 14 -0.01 0.80 8.25
C PHE A 14 -0.69 -0.58 8.29
N PHE A 15 -0.08 -1.57 8.96
CA PHE A 15 -0.71 -2.88 9.14
C PHE A 15 -2.05 -2.81 9.88
N VAL A 16 -2.13 -2.02 10.95
CA VAL A 16 -3.39 -1.81 11.70
C VAL A 16 -4.46 -1.22 10.79
N ILE A 17 -4.11 -0.23 9.96
CA ILE A 17 -5.06 0.34 8.98
C ILE A 17 -5.53 -0.74 8.00
N CYS A 18 -4.62 -1.49 7.37
CA CYS A 18 -4.97 -2.59 6.46
C CYS A 18 -5.88 -3.64 7.13
N PHE A 19 -5.60 -3.98 8.39
CA PHE A 19 -6.42 -4.92 9.16
C PHE A 19 -7.83 -4.36 9.45
N LEU A 20 -7.93 -3.09 9.84
CA LEU A 20 -9.21 -2.43 10.14
C LEU A 20 -10.07 -2.19 8.89
N GLU A 21 -9.44 -1.97 7.74
CA GLU A 21 -10.08 -1.76 6.44
C GLU A 21 -10.51 -3.06 5.73
N THR A 22 -10.39 -4.21 6.39
CA THR A 22 -10.83 -5.52 5.88
C THR A 22 -11.80 -6.20 6.82
N GLY A 23 -12.39 -7.32 6.40
CA GLY A 23 -13.15 -8.24 7.28
C GLY A 23 -14.63 -8.38 7.00
N ASN A 24 -15.13 -7.71 5.96
CA ASN A 24 -16.42 -7.98 5.36
C ASN A 24 -16.41 -7.44 3.92
N ASP A 25 -17.42 -7.81 3.13
CA ASP A 25 -17.47 -7.44 1.72
C ASP A 25 -17.46 -5.93 1.47
N GLU A 26 -18.10 -5.14 2.33
CA GLU A 26 -18.18 -3.67 2.17
C GLU A 26 -16.85 -2.98 2.43
N LYS A 27 -16.03 -3.56 3.30
CA LYS A 27 -14.67 -3.13 3.56
C LYS A 27 -13.73 -3.62 2.46
N ASN A 28 -13.81 -4.91 2.15
CA ASN A 28 -12.96 -5.59 1.17
C ASN A 28 -13.11 -4.99 -0.23
N ILE A 29 -14.30 -4.48 -0.61
CA ILE A 29 -14.52 -3.85 -1.93
C ILE A 29 -13.70 -2.58 -2.15
N LYS A 30 -13.24 -1.90 -1.09
CA LYS A 30 -12.37 -0.72 -1.22
C LYS A 30 -11.03 -1.05 -1.88
N SER A 31 -10.55 -2.28 -1.69
CA SER A 31 -9.31 -2.80 -2.28
C SER A 31 -9.60 -3.67 -3.51
N PHE A 32 -10.73 -3.46 -4.19
CA PHE A 32 -11.16 -4.27 -5.34
C PHE A 32 -10.05 -4.50 -6.38
N GLU A 33 -9.30 -3.44 -6.74
CA GLU A 33 -8.23 -3.50 -7.73
C GLU A 33 -7.06 -4.42 -7.33
N SER A 34 -6.87 -4.68 -6.03
CA SER A 34 -5.81 -5.54 -5.49
C SER A 34 -6.13 -7.04 -5.66
N TYR A 35 -7.39 -7.43 -5.87
CA TYR A 35 -7.77 -8.83 -6.03
C TYR A 35 -7.41 -9.39 -7.41
N PRO A 36 -7.13 -10.69 -7.54
CA PRO A 36 -6.94 -11.36 -8.84
C PRO A 36 -8.08 -11.09 -9.83
N ASP A 37 -7.77 -11.07 -11.12
CA ASP A 37 -8.74 -10.70 -12.18
C ASP A 37 -9.95 -11.64 -12.20
N GLU A 38 -9.76 -12.90 -11.83
CA GLU A 38 -10.83 -13.90 -11.73
C GLU A 38 -11.79 -13.60 -10.57
N ILE A 39 -11.30 -13.08 -9.44
CA ILE A 39 -12.17 -12.63 -8.35
C ILE A 39 -12.90 -11.35 -8.77
N GLN A 40 -12.20 -10.44 -9.44
CA GLN A 40 -12.79 -9.19 -9.92
C GLN A 40 -13.95 -9.43 -10.88
N SER A 41 -13.81 -10.37 -11.82
CA SER A 41 -14.86 -10.70 -12.79
C SER A 41 -16.12 -11.28 -12.15
N ILE A 42 -15.99 -12.03 -11.05
CA ILE A 42 -17.12 -12.52 -10.27
C ILE A 42 -17.82 -11.36 -9.55
N ILE A 43 -17.06 -10.49 -8.88
CA ILE A 43 -17.61 -9.43 -8.04
C ILE A 43 -18.25 -8.30 -8.85
N ILE A 44 -17.77 -8.01 -10.07
CA ILE A 44 -18.41 -7.05 -10.99
C ILE A 44 -19.86 -7.45 -11.31
N ASN A 45 -20.15 -8.75 -11.35
CA ASN A 45 -21.49 -9.26 -11.62
C ASN A 45 -22.35 -9.45 -10.35
N ASN A 46 -21.82 -9.11 -9.17
CA ASN A 46 -22.53 -9.26 -7.92
C ASN A 46 -23.48 -8.07 -7.68
N ASP A 47 -24.80 -8.31 -7.66
CA ASP A 47 -25.81 -7.26 -7.53
C ASP A 47 -25.67 -6.38 -6.28
N ARG A 48 -25.15 -6.94 -5.18
CA ARG A 48 -24.96 -6.21 -3.92
C ARG A 48 -23.70 -5.34 -3.92
N LEU A 49 -22.66 -5.73 -4.66
CA LEU A 49 -21.34 -5.09 -4.61
C LEU A 49 -21.01 -4.23 -5.83
N LYS A 50 -21.62 -4.51 -7.00
CA LYS A 50 -21.29 -3.84 -8.26
C LYS A 50 -21.34 -2.31 -8.18
N ASN A 51 -22.34 -1.76 -7.50
CA ASN A 51 -22.53 -0.31 -7.34
C ASN A 51 -21.55 0.32 -6.33
N LYS A 52 -20.79 -0.50 -5.59
CA LYS A 52 -19.77 -0.05 -4.63
C LYS A 52 -18.35 -0.13 -5.19
N ILE A 53 -18.18 -0.65 -6.41
CA ILE A 53 -16.87 -0.74 -7.07
C ILE A 53 -16.45 0.66 -7.52
N VAL A 54 -15.32 1.13 -7.00
CA VAL A 54 -14.69 2.37 -7.43
C VAL A 54 -13.52 2.01 -8.34
N THR A 55 -13.77 2.02 -9.64
CA THR A 55 -12.71 1.83 -10.65
C THR A 55 -11.96 3.13 -10.82
N LYS A 56 -10.65 3.12 -10.57
CA LYS A 56 -9.80 4.30 -10.72
C LYS A 56 -9.00 4.20 -12.01
N ASN A 57 -8.77 5.34 -12.65
CA ASN A 57 -7.82 5.40 -13.76
C ASN A 57 -6.42 5.05 -13.21
N PRO A 58 -5.65 4.12 -13.82
CA PRO A 58 -4.34 3.72 -13.32
C PRO A 58 -3.36 4.88 -13.11
N HIS A 59 -3.40 5.90 -13.97
CA HIS A 59 -2.59 7.11 -13.83
C HIS A 59 -3.02 7.94 -12.62
N MET A 60 -4.33 8.08 -12.40
CA MET A 60 -4.86 8.79 -11.23
C MET A 60 -4.56 8.04 -9.93
N SER A 61 -4.61 6.70 -9.92
CA SER A 61 -4.18 5.90 -8.77
C SER A 61 -2.70 6.10 -8.47
N PHE A 62 -1.85 6.14 -9.50
CA PHE A 62 -0.42 6.40 -9.33
C PHE A 62 -0.16 7.79 -8.74
N ILE A 63 -0.77 8.84 -9.31
CA ILE A 63 -0.64 10.22 -8.81
C ILE A 63 -1.15 10.33 -7.38
N SER A 64 -2.29 9.71 -7.07
CA SER A 64 -2.87 9.71 -5.72
C SER A 64 -1.94 9.04 -4.71
N ASN A 65 -1.30 7.92 -5.09
CA ASN A 65 -0.34 7.24 -4.24
C ASN A 65 0.88 8.12 -3.97
N VAL A 66 1.47 8.73 -5.00
CA VAL A 66 2.59 9.68 -4.83
C VAL A 66 2.18 10.80 -3.86
N PHE A 67 1.01 11.41 -4.06
CA PHE A 67 0.53 12.50 -3.23
C PHE A 67 0.33 12.08 -1.76
N ILE A 68 -0.38 10.98 -1.51
CA ILE A 68 -0.67 10.49 -0.15
C ILE A 68 0.63 10.10 0.55
N PHE A 69 1.50 9.35 -0.12
CA PHE A 69 2.76 8.92 0.48
C PHE A 69 3.72 10.09 0.69
N SER A 70 3.73 11.11 -0.16
CA SER A 70 4.46 12.36 0.11
C SER A 70 3.99 13.03 1.39
N ILE A 71 2.68 13.12 1.65
CA ILE A 71 2.20 13.71 2.91
C ILE A 71 2.69 12.89 4.11
N VAL A 72 2.52 11.57 4.07
CA VAL A 72 2.87 10.68 5.19
C VAL A 72 4.38 10.65 5.43
N LEU A 73 5.18 10.48 4.38
CA LEU A 73 6.63 10.37 4.49
C LEU A 73 7.29 11.73 4.75
N PHE A 74 6.72 12.83 4.30
CA PHE A 74 7.18 14.16 4.68
C PHE A 74 7.04 14.41 6.20
N LEU A 75 5.89 14.05 6.79
CA LEU A 75 5.68 14.18 8.24
C LEU A 75 6.69 13.35 9.04
N CYS A 76 6.96 12.11 8.62
CA CYS A 76 7.99 11.28 9.24
C CYS A 76 9.40 11.85 8.98
N GLY A 77 9.63 12.32 7.75
CA GLY A 77 10.87 12.95 7.27
C GLY A 77 11.26 14.15 8.12
N PHE A 78 10.28 14.95 8.54
CA PHE A 78 10.49 16.10 9.42
C PHE A 78 11.06 15.70 10.79
N ILE A 79 10.68 14.53 11.32
CA ILE A 79 11.15 14.00 12.61
C ILE A 79 12.60 13.50 12.49
N ILE A 80 12.95 12.88 11.36
CA ILE A 80 14.25 12.22 11.13
C ILE A 80 15.26 13.08 10.34
N ARG A 81 14.89 14.32 10.01
CA ARG A 81 15.70 15.20 9.16
C ARG A 81 17.05 15.51 9.80
N THR A 82 18.05 15.68 8.94
CA THR A 82 19.39 16.13 9.27
C THR A 82 19.74 17.36 8.44
N GLY A 83 20.88 17.99 8.70
CA GLY A 83 21.36 19.14 7.91
C GLY A 83 21.86 18.77 6.51
N SER A 84 21.89 17.48 6.14
CA SER A 84 22.40 17.01 4.86
C SER A 84 21.27 16.60 3.92
N TRP A 85 21.15 17.28 2.79
CA TRP A 85 20.19 16.95 1.74
C TRP A 85 20.28 15.48 1.31
N LYS A 86 21.51 14.99 1.07
CA LYS A 86 21.73 13.59 0.66
C LYS A 86 21.25 12.61 1.72
N GLN A 87 21.48 12.92 3.00
CA GLN A 87 21.05 12.05 4.08
C GLN A 87 19.53 12.06 4.25
N ASN A 88 18.88 13.22 4.09
CA ASN A 88 17.42 13.33 4.11
C ASN A 88 16.79 12.52 2.97
N PHE A 89 17.35 12.61 1.77
CA PHE A 89 16.94 11.78 0.63
C PHE A 89 17.00 10.29 0.96
N PHE A 90 18.15 9.80 1.45
CA PHE A 90 18.28 8.39 1.79
C PHE A 90 17.41 7.98 2.98
N ASN A 91 17.23 8.84 3.98
CA ASN A 91 16.36 8.56 5.13
C ASN A 91 14.91 8.36 4.68
N ILE A 92 14.38 9.26 3.84
CA ILE A 92 13.00 9.16 3.33
C ILE A 92 12.87 7.98 2.37
N LEU A 93 13.86 7.77 1.49
CA LEU A 93 13.86 6.63 0.56
C LEU A 93 13.85 5.30 1.31
N ILE A 94 14.72 5.14 2.31
CA ILE A 94 14.76 3.94 3.15
C ILE A 94 13.43 3.75 3.87
N LEU A 95 12.85 4.82 4.43
CA LEU A 95 11.57 4.75 5.12
C LEU A 95 10.44 4.27 4.19
N GLY A 96 10.36 4.80 2.98
CA GLY A 96 9.39 4.40 1.98
C GLY A 96 9.59 2.97 1.48
N GLU A 97 10.82 2.57 1.18
CA GLU A 97 11.12 1.22 0.71
C GLU A 97 10.94 0.16 1.81
N VAL A 98 11.23 0.49 3.07
CA VAL A 98 10.93 -0.40 4.19
C VAL A 98 9.42 -0.62 4.33
N LEU A 99 8.61 0.44 4.18
CA LEU A 99 7.15 0.32 4.18
C LEU A 99 6.66 -0.53 3.00
N ASN A 100 7.18 -0.28 1.79
CA ASN A 100 6.86 -1.04 0.58
C ASN A 100 7.20 -2.53 0.72
N ALA A 101 8.40 -2.83 1.22
CA ALA A 101 8.85 -4.19 1.44
C ALA A 101 8.04 -4.87 2.55
N PHE A 102 7.70 -4.15 3.62
CA PHE A 102 6.85 -4.68 4.67
C PHE A 102 5.45 -5.02 4.16
N ASP A 103 4.83 -4.13 3.39
CA ASP A 103 3.55 -4.40 2.71
C ASP A 103 3.65 -5.66 1.85
N PHE A 104 4.63 -5.73 0.95
CA PHE A 104 4.77 -6.88 0.07
C PHE A 104 5.06 -8.19 0.82
N PHE A 105 6.07 -8.24 1.68
CA PHE A 105 6.51 -9.50 2.29
C PHE A 105 5.58 -9.95 3.42
N PHE A 106 5.10 -9.04 4.27
CA PHE A 106 4.31 -9.42 5.43
C PHE A 106 2.81 -9.30 5.17
N ILE A 107 2.34 -8.15 4.68
CA ILE A 107 0.91 -7.95 4.48
C ILE A 107 0.42 -8.78 3.31
N ASP A 108 0.99 -8.60 2.12
CA ASP A 108 0.53 -9.26 0.90
C ASP A 108 0.88 -10.76 0.89
N MET A 109 2.16 -11.10 1.08
CA MET A 109 2.62 -12.48 0.89
C MET A 109 2.23 -13.41 2.04
N ILE A 110 2.31 -12.95 3.29
CA ILE A 110 2.05 -13.78 4.47
C ILE A 110 0.60 -13.65 4.94
N TRP A 111 0.07 -12.44 5.13
CA TRP A 111 -1.25 -12.27 5.76
C TRP A 111 -2.42 -12.32 4.77
N TRP A 112 -2.48 -11.41 3.80
CA TRP A 112 -3.58 -11.19 2.86
C TRP A 112 -3.91 -12.44 2.05
N ARG A 113 -2.88 -13.07 1.47
CA ARG A 113 -3.04 -14.30 0.68
C ARG A 113 -3.50 -15.50 1.51
N ASN A 114 -3.36 -15.49 2.83
CA ASN A 114 -3.67 -16.65 3.68
C ASN A 114 -4.85 -16.45 4.64
N THR A 115 -5.39 -15.24 4.76
CA THR A 115 -6.52 -14.96 5.65
C THR A 115 -7.88 -15.07 4.96
N GLU A 116 -8.87 -15.66 5.64
CA GLU A 116 -10.27 -15.67 5.20
C GLU A 116 -10.90 -14.27 5.26
N ARG A 117 -10.33 -13.37 6.07
CA ARG A 117 -10.86 -12.01 6.31
C ARG A 117 -11.05 -11.18 5.05
N VAL A 118 -10.20 -11.39 4.05
CA VAL A 118 -10.21 -10.64 2.78
C VAL A 118 -10.98 -11.36 1.69
N ARG A 119 -11.59 -12.51 1.98
CA ARG A 119 -12.39 -13.26 1.01
C ARG A 119 -13.77 -12.62 0.89
N PHE A 120 -14.30 -12.58 -0.32
CA PHE A 120 -15.67 -12.14 -0.54
C PHE A 120 -16.62 -13.30 -0.28
N LYS A 121 -17.83 -12.98 0.20
CA LYS A 121 -18.87 -13.99 0.35
C LYS A 121 -19.26 -14.59 -1.01
N GLY A 122 -19.26 -15.92 -1.09
CA GLY A 122 -19.54 -16.69 -2.29
C GLY A 122 -18.30 -17.04 -3.14
N THR A 123 -17.11 -16.55 -2.77
CA THR A 123 -15.84 -16.88 -3.46
C THR A 123 -14.85 -17.63 -2.56
N GLU A 124 -15.26 -18.03 -1.36
CA GLU A 124 -14.38 -18.61 -0.33
C GLU A 124 -13.70 -19.90 -0.80
N LYS A 125 -14.35 -20.66 -1.69
CA LYS A 125 -13.81 -21.90 -2.27
C LYS A 125 -12.66 -21.67 -3.26
N LEU A 126 -12.40 -20.43 -3.68
CA LEU A 126 -11.39 -20.08 -4.68
C LEU A 126 -10.02 -19.75 -4.05
N ASP A 127 -9.61 -20.46 -3.01
CA ASP A 127 -8.42 -20.13 -2.22
C ASP A 127 -7.12 -20.06 -3.07
N SER A 128 -6.97 -20.97 -4.03
CA SER A 128 -5.81 -20.98 -4.95
C SER A 128 -5.71 -19.71 -5.80
N VAL A 129 -6.86 -19.13 -6.19
CA VAL A 129 -6.94 -17.89 -6.96
C VAL A 129 -6.49 -16.73 -6.08
N TYR A 130 -7.04 -16.62 -4.87
CA TYR A 130 -6.65 -15.58 -3.91
C TYR A 130 -5.17 -15.62 -3.53
N LYS A 131 -4.56 -16.82 -3.55
CA LYS A 131 -3.14 -17.02 -3.28
C LYS A 131 -2.24 -16.65 -4.46
N ASN A 132 -2.76 -16.22 -5.60
CA ASN A 132 -1.94 -15.81 -6.74
C ASN A 132 -1.17 -14.50 -6.44
N PRO A 133 0.18 -14.49 -6.45
CA PRO A 133 0.96 -13.32 -6.04
C PRO A 133 1.15 -12.28 -7.15
N LYS A 134 0.74 -12.55 -8.41
CA LYS A 134 1.10 -11.73 -9.58
C LYS A 134 0.76 -10.25 -9.43
N LYS A 135 -0.43 -9.92 -8.89
CA LYS A 135 -0.83 -8.52 -8.69
C LYS A 135 0.00 -7.83 -7.63
N HIS A 136 0.23 -8.48 -6.50
CA HIS A 136 1.06 -7.96 -5.42
C HIS A 136 2.50 -7.71 -5.88
N ILE A 137 3.10 -8.63 -6.66
CA ILE A 137 4.43 -8.42 -7.26
C ILE A 137 4.44 -7.17 -8.15
N ARG A 138 3.43 -7.01 -9.01
CA ARG A 138 3.33 -5.84 -9.89
C ARG A 138 3.15 -4.54 -9.10
N SER A 139 2.38 -4.56 -8.02
CA SER A 139 2.18 -3.41 -7.14
C SER A 139 3.46 -3.05 -6.39
N PHE A 140 4.18 -4.04 -5.84
CA PHE A 140 5.47 -3.85 -5.17
C PHE A 140 6.50 -3.16 -6.09
N LEU A 141 6.62 -3.63 -7.34
CA LEU A 141 7.54 -3.01 -8.32
C LEU A 141 7.15 -1.57 -8.67
N LYS A 142 5.85 -1.26 -8.74
CA LYS A 142 5.39 0.13 -8.90
C LYS A 142 5.70 0.96 -7.64
N GLY A 143 5.56 0.37 -6.46
CA GLY A 143 5.88 0.97 -5.17
C GLY A 143 7.31 1.50 -5.12
N ILE A 144 8.28 0.72 -5.63
CA ILE A 144 9.69 1.15 -5.70
C ILE A 144 9.82 2.50 -6.45
N VAL A 145 9.16 2.61 -7.60
CA VAL A 145 9.20 3.85 -8.39
C VAL A 145 8.49 5.00 -7.65
N VAL A 146 7.35 4.72 -7.01
CA VAL A 146 6.62 5.73 -6.21
C VAL A 146 7.49 6.27 -5.10
N PHE A 147 8.16 5.42 -4.31
CA PHE A 147 8.94 5.86 -3.15
C PHE A 147 10.22 6.58 -3.53
N VAL A 148 10.83 6.27 -4.68
CA VAL A 148 11.92 7.10 -5.25
C VAL A 148 11.42 8.52 -5.57
N ILE A 149 10.26 8.65 -6.23
CA ILE A 149 9.68 9.96 -6.57
C ILE A 149 9.31 10.74 -5.31
N VAL A 150 8.65 10.09 -4.34
CA VAL A 150 8.27 10.70 -3.07
C VAL A 150 9.51 11.19 -2.31
N ALA A 151 10.56 10.37 -2.21
CA ALA A 151 11.80 10.77 -1.54
C ALA A 151 12.44 12.00 -2.20
N LEU A 152 12.41 12.12 -3.52
CA LEU A 152 12.88 13.32 -4.22
C LEU A 152 12.03 14.53 -3.87
N ILE A 153 10.70 14.44 -3.99
CA ILE A 153 9.77 15.54 -3.69
C ILE A 153 9.95 16.01 -2.25
N ASP A 154 9.85 15.10 -1.29
CA ASP A 154 9.85 15.43 0.13
C ASP A 154 11.19 16.02 0.58
N THR A 155 12.31 15.52 0.04
CA THR A 155 13.63 16.08 0.36
C THR A 155 13.83 17.47 -0.22
N ILE A 156 13.29 17.74 -1.42
CA ILE A 156 13.30 19.10 -2.00
C ILE A 156 12.50 20.03 -1.09
N ILE A 157 11.31 19.62 -0.64
CA ILE A 157 10.48 20.44 0.26
C ILE A 157 11.20 20.69 1.60
N LEU A 158 11.74 19.63 2.22
CA LEU A 158 12.50 19.74 3.47
C LEU A 158 13.76 20.60 3.36
N PHE A 159 14.33 20.77 2.16
CA PHE A 159 15.48 21.64 1.96
C PHE A 159 15.13 23.12 2.07
N PHE A 160 13.89 23.49 1.72
CA PHE A 160 13.43 24.88 1.72
C PHE A 160 12.77 25.30 3.05
N ILE A 161 12.60 24.39 4.00
CA ILE A 161 11.95 24.62 5.32
C ILE A 161 12.96 24.37 6.44
#